data_AF-A0A964EIK6-F1
#
_entry.id   AF-A0A964EIK6-F1
#
_cell.length_a   1.000
_cell.length_b   1.000
_cell.length_c   1.000
_cell.angle_alpha   90.00
_cell.angle_beta   90.00
_cell.angle_gamma   90.00
#
_symmetry.space_group_name_H-M   'P 1'
#
loop_
_entity.id
_entity.type
_entity.pdbx_description
1 polymer ?
#
loop_
_entity_poly.entity_id
_entity_poly.type
_entity_poly.pdbx_seq_one_letter_code
_entity_poly.pdbx_strand_id
1 'polypeptide(L)'
;MRNHVLCTACIWLAAIVVSAQNLDYRLMQSLNVNRPKGLDKEFLAVTRSVGGVTAAIPFTQIGIGLQRGNRDLWQEGIETFGASAAAIGLTVALKKITDRPRPYLQYNDLDPVLEASGNSFPSGHAALAFATATSLSLNHRKWYVVVPVYTWATGVAYSRVHLGVHYVSDVVAGAALGTGVAWLAYKLRRKVFAPDRGKDLPPVHF
;
A
#
# COMPACT_ATOMS: atom_id res chain seq x y z
N MET A 1 14.61 -42.40 -2.84
CA MET A 1 15.06 -41.19 -2.12
C MET A 1 14.31 -39.91 -2.55
N ARG A 2 14.13 -39.62 -3.86
CA ARG A 2 13.46 -38.40 -4.36
C ARG A 2 12.01 -38.19 -3.87
N ASN A 3 11.22 -39.25 -3.72
CA ASN A 3 9.81 -39.15 -3.31
C ASN A 3 9.64 -38.82 -1.81
N HIS A 4 10.59 -39.21 -0.95
CA HIS A 4 10.55 -38.87 0.47
C HIS A 4 10.89 -37.41 0.72
N VAL A 5 11.85 -36.84 -0.02
CA VAL A 5 12.24 -35.43 0.08
C VAL A 5 11.08 -34.50 -0.34
N LEU A 6 10.36 -34.87 -1.41
CA LEU A 6 9.17 -34.13 -1.87
C LEU A 6 8.03 -34.20 -0.83
N CYS A 7 7.80 -35.36 -0.23
CA CYS A 7 6.77 -35.54 0.79
C CYS A 7 7.08 -34.73 2.07
N THR A 8 8.34 -34.73 2.52
CA THR A 8 8.77 -33.89 3.64
C THR A 8 8.65 -32.40 3.33
N ALA A 9 9.00 -31.96 2.12
CA ALA A 9 8.88 -30.56 1.71
C ALA A 9 7.41 -30.06 1.70
N CYS A 10 6.47 -30.89 1.22
CA CYS A 10 5.05 -30.58 1.28
C CYS A 10 4.51 -30.48 2.70
N ILE A 11 4.95 -31.36 3.62
CA ILE A 11 4.56 -31.32 5.03
C ILE A 11 5.09 -30.04 5.70
N TRP A 12 6.34 -29.67 5.44
CA TRP A 12 6.91 -28.41 5.95
C TRP A 12 6.19 -27.19 5.39
N LEU A 13 5.87 -27.17 4.09
CA LEU A 13 5.11 -26.09 3.48
C LEU A 13 3.72 -25.96 4.11
N ALA A 14 3.00 -27.07 4.28
CA ALA A 14 1.70 -27.07 4.93
C ALA A 14 1.78 -26.59 6.39
N ALA A 15 2.78 -27.03 7.15
CA ALA A 15 3.01 -26.58 8.52
C ALA A 15 3.30 -25.08 8.61
N ILE A 16 4.10 -24.54 7.68
CA ILE A 16 4.37 -23.10 7.56
C ILE A 16 3.09 -22.33 7.26
N VAL A 17 2.27 -22.81 6.31
CA VAL A 17 1.00 -22.16 5.93
C VAL A 17 0.02 -22.14 7.10
N VAL A 18 -0.16 -23.27 7.79
CA VAL A 18 -1.04 -23.37 8.98
C VAL A 18 -0.53 -22.47 10.11
N SER A 19 0.78 -22.49 10.38
CA SER A 19 1.38 -21.63 11.41
C SER A 19 1.23 -20.15 11.07
N ALA A 20 1.38 -19.77 9.80
CA ALA A 20 1.20 -18.40 9.33
C ALA A 20 -0.26 -17.95 9.48
N GLN A 21 -1.23 -18.79 9.14
CA GLN A 21 -2.65 -18.50 9.33
C GLN A 21 -3.00 -18.34 10.81
N ASN A 22 -2.48 -19.21 11.68
CA ASN A 22 -2.68 -19.12 13.13
C ASN A 22 -2.07 -17.84 13.71
N LEU A 23 -0.88 -17.45 13.26
CA LEU A 23 -0.25 -16.20 13.68
C LEU A 23 -1.08 -14.99 13.27
N ASP A 24 -1.52 -14.96 12.01
CA ASP A 24 -2.27 -13.85 11.45
C ASP A 24 -3.62 -13.67 12.13
N TYR A 25 -4.28 -14.79 12.45
CA TYR A 25 -5.48 -14.81 13.28
C TYR A 25 -5.22 -14.29 14.70
N ARG A 26 -4.19 -14.80 15.41
CA ARG A 26 -3.88 -14.36 16.78
C ARG A 26 -3.56 -12.87 16.85
N LEU A 27 -2.77 -12.38 15.89
CA LEU A 27 -2.48 -10.95 15.79
C LEU A 27 -3.75 -10.15 15.55
N MET A 28 -4.57 -10.58 14.60
CA MET A 28 -5.85 -9.94 14.30
C MET A 28 -6.78 -9.89 15.52
N GLN A 29 -7.00 -11.03 16.17
CA GLN A 29 -7.82 -11.16 17.37
C GLN A 29 -7.28 -10.26 18.49
N SER A 30 -5.97 -10.29 18.76
CA SER A 30 -5.36 -9.47 19.81
C SER A 30 -5.52 -7.97 19.56
N LEU A 31 -5.37 -7.53 18.31
CA LEU A 31 -5.41 -6.12 17.93
C LEU A 31 -6.83 -5.58 17.78
N ASN A 32 -7.78 -6.39 17.29
CA ASN A 32 -9.16 -5.96 17.09
C ASN A 32 -9.99 -6.08 18.38
N VAL A 33 -9.85 -7.16 19.15
CA VAL A 33 -10.65 -7.36 20.37
C VAL A 33 -10.19 -6.44 21.50
N ASN A 34 -8.87 -6.27 21.68
CA ASN A 34 -8.31 -5.38 22.71
C ASN A 34 -8.08 -3.95 22.21
N ARG A 35 -8.73 -3.55 21.11
CA ARG A 35 -8.54 -2.23 20.52
C ARG A 35 -9.09 -1.13 21.44
N PRO A 36 -8.51 0.07 21.42
CA PRO A 36 -9.10 1.22 22.08
C PRO A 36 -10.38 1.65 21.33
N LYS A 37 -11.54 1.14 21.75
CA LYS A 37 -12.84 1.40 21.09
C LYS A 37 -13.21 2.88 21.01
N GLY A 38 -12.69 3.69 21.93
CA GLY A 38 -12.84 5.15 21.90
C GLY A 38 -12.22 5.81 20.66
N LEU A 39 -11.32 5.13 19.94
CA LEU A 39 -10.68 5.60 18.71
C LEU A 39 -11.33 5.08 17.42
N ASP A 40 -12.45 4.37 17.51
CA ASP A 40 -13.10 3.76 16.34
C ASP A 40 -13.52 4.83 15.30
N LYS A 41 -13.98 6.01 15.73
CA LYS A 41 -14.39 7.10 14.84
C LYS A 41 -13.21 7.73 14.11
N GLU A 42 -12.09 7.87 14.80
CA GLU A 42 -10.85 8.44 14.31
C GLU A 42 -10.24 7.51 13.27
N PHE A 43 -10.17 6.21 13.53
CA PHE A 43 -9.70 5.24 12.55
C PHE A 43 -10.66 5.05 11.37
N LEU A 44 -11.98 5.23 11.59
CA LEU A 44 -12.94 5.34 10.49
C LEU A 44 -12.66 6.58 9.61
N ALA A 45 -12.35 7.72 10.20
CA ALA A 45 -11.98 8.92 9.46
C ALA A 45 -10.67 8.73 8.68
N VAL A 46 -9.65 8.16 9.33
CA VAL A 46 -8.37 7.83 8.69
C VAL A 46 -8.56 6.89 7.50
N THR A 47 -9.30 5.78 7.64
CA THR A 47 -9.51 4.87 6.51
C THR A 47 -10.33 5.51 5.38
N ARG A 48 -11.31 6.36 5.70
CA ARG A 48 -12.16 7.03 4.69
C ARG A 48 -11.40 8.14 3.95
N SER A 49 -10.35 8.70 4.55
CA SER A 49 -9.50 9.71 3.92
C SER A 49 -8.74 9.20 2.70
N VAL A 50 -8.56 7.88 2.55
CA VAL A 50 -7.73 7.28 1.49
C VAL A 50 -8.11 7.78 0.11
N GLY A 51 -9.38 7.70 -0.28
CA GLY A 51 -9.82 8.16 -1.60
C GLY A 51 -9.54 9.65 -1.83
N GLY A 52 -9.87 10.48 -0.85
CA GLY A 52 -9.67 11.93 -0.94
C GLY A 52 -8.20 12.33 -1.03
N VAL A 53 -7.35 11.82 -0.13
CA VAL A 53 -5.91 12.16 -0.08
C VAL A 53 -5.17 11.65 -1.33
N THR A 54 -5.42 10.41 -1.73
CA THR A 54 -4.76 9.77 -2.90
C THR A 54 -5.16 10.43 -4.22
N ALA A 55 -6.35 11.03 -4.31
CA ALA A 55 -6.75 11.85 -5.45
C ALA A 55 -6.21 13.29 -5.36
N ALA A 56 -6.33 13.94 -4.19
CA ALA A 56 -5.98 15.33 -4.02
C ALA A 56 -4.50 15.63 -4.33
N ILE A 57 -3.58 14.77 -3.88
CA ILE A 57 -2.13 14.94 -4.09
C ILE A 57 -1.77 15.03 -5.58
N PRO A 58 -2.04 14.02 -6.43
CA PRO A 58 -1.67 14.08 -7.84
C PRO A 58 -2.38 15.19 -8.60
N PHE A 59 -3.66 15.45 -8.31
CA PHE A 59 -4.38 16.55 -8.98
C PHE A 59 -3.84 17.92 -8.59
N THR A 60 -3.41 18.09 -7.34
CA THR A 60 -2.75 19.34 -6.89
C THR A 60 -1.38 19.50 -7.54
N GLN A 61 -0.57 18.44 -7.60
CA GLN A 61 0.72 18.45 -8.31
C GLN A 61 0.55 18.80 -9.79
N ILE A 62 -0.43 18.18 -10.47
CA ILE A 62 -0.75 18.50 -11.88
C ILE A 62 -1.21 19.95 -12.01
N GLY A 63 -2.18 20.39 -11.23
CA GLY A 63 -2.74 21.73 -11.32
C GLY A 63 -1.70 22.83 -11.08
N ILE A 64 -0.91 22.72 -10.00
CA ILE A 64 0.16 23.68 -9.70
C ILE A 64 1.28 23.61 -10.73
N GLY A 65 1.64 22.40 -11.18
CA GLY A 65 2.66 22.20 -12.21
C GLY A 65 2.29 22.86 -13.53
N LEU A 66 1.03 22.71 -13.96
CA LEU A 66 0.51 23.39 -15.14
C LEU A 66 0.43 24.91 -14.94
N GLN A 67 -0.09 25.39 -13.81
CA GLN A 67 -0.22 26.82 -13.52
C GLN A 67 1.13 27.55 -13.48
N ARG A 68 2.17 26.90 -12.96
CA ARG A 68 3.52 27.47 -12.81
C ARG A 68 4.46 27.14 -13.96
N GLY A 69 4.01 26.41 -14.98
CA GLY A 69 4.87 25.90 -16.06
C GLY A 69 5.96 24.94 -15.58
N ASN A 70 5.82 24.35 -14.38
CA ASN A 70 6.80 23.43 -13.81
C ASN A 70 6.54 22.01 -14.34
N ARG A 71 7.36 21.61 -15.32
CA ARG A 71 7.24 20.31 -16.00
C ARG A 71 7.43 19.11 -15.08
N ASP A 72 8.38 19.21 -14.16
CA ASP A 72 8.66 18.11 -13.24
C ASP A 72 7.46 17.86 -12.32
N LEU A 73 6.84 18.92 -11.80
CA LEU A 73 5.76 18.81 -10.83
C LEU A 73 4.48 18.18 -11.42
N TRP A 74 4.06 18.54 -12.63
CA TRP A 74 2.89 17.89 -13.22
C TRP A 74 3.17 16.44 -13.65
N GLN A 75 4.41 16.13 -14.05
CA GLN A 75 4.83 14.74 -14.32
C GLN A 75 4.86 13.90 -13.04
N GLU A 76 5.25 14.46 -11.89
CA GLU A 76 5.15 13.80 -10.58
C GLU A 76 3.71 13.48 -10.22
N GLY A 77 2.77 14.37 -10.52
CA GLY A 77 1.35 14.13 -10.31
C GLY A 77 0.81 13.02 -11.20
N ILE A 78 1.21 12.96 -12.48
CA ILE A 78 0.86 11.84 -13.38
C ILE A 78 1.46 10.52 -12.88
N GLU A 79 2.73 10.54 -12.45
CA GLU A 79 3.38 9.36 -11.85
C GLU A 79 2.61 8.86 -10.63
N THR A 80 2.26 9.75 -9.70
CA THR A 80 1.55 9.41 -8.46
C THR A 80 0.14 8.87 -8.74
N PHE A 81 -0.58 9.47 -9.69
CA PHE A 81 -1.88 8.97 -10.13
C PHE A 81 -1.76 7.59 -10.77
N GLY A 82 -0.82 7.43 -11.72
CA GLY A 82 -0.58 6.18 -12.42
C GLY A 82 -0.16 5.05 -11.47
N ALA A 83 0.71 5.33 -10.49
CA ALA A 83 1.11 4.38 -9.46
C ALA A 83 -0.07 3.93 -8.60
N SER A 84 -0.92 4.87 -8.19
CA SER A 84 -2.10 4.59 -7.36
C SER A 84 -3.14 3.75 -8.12
N ALA A 85 -3.41 4.08 -9.38
CA ALA A 85 -4.29 3.30 -10.25
C ALA A 85 -3.75 1.90 -10.50
N ALA A 86 -2.46 1.75 -10.79
CA ALA A 86 -1.81 0.46 -10.99
C ALA A 86 -1.83 -0.40 -9.72
N ALA A 87 -1.60 0.19 -8.54
CA ALA A 87 -1.65 -0.53 -7.27
C ALA A 87 -3.07 -1.08 -6.98
N ILE A 88 -4.11 -0.30 -7.29
CA ILE A 88 -5.50 -0.78 -7.19
C ILE A 88 -5.81 -1.86 -8.22
N GLY A 89 -5.44 -1.66 -9.48
CA GLY A 89 -5.65 -2.66 -10.53
C GLY A 89 -5.02 -4.00 -10.17
N LEU A 90 -3.77 -3.98 -9.69
CA LEU A 90 -3.05 -5.17 -9.27
C LEU A 90 -3.67 -5.81 -8.01
N THR A 91 -4.12 -4.99 -7.05
CA THR A 91 -4.85 -5.50 -5.87
C THR A 91 -6.14 -6.21 -6.27
N VAL A 92 -6.93 -5.63 -7.18
CA VAL A 92 -8.17 -6.24 -7.69
C VAL A 92 -7.86 -7.55 -8.42
N ALA A 93 -6.80 -7.60 -9.22
CA ALA A 93 -6.37 -8.83 -9.88
C ALA A 93 -5.98 -9.91 -8.87
N LEU A 94 -5.15 -9.59 -7.88
CA LEU A 94 -4.70 -10.53 -6.84
C LEU A 94 -5.84 -11.03 -5.95
N LYS A 95 -6.84 -10.17 -5.67
CA LYS A 95 -8.03 -10.58 -4.93
C LYS A 95 -8.82 -11.69 -5.64
N LYS A 96 -8.92 -11.63 -6.96
CA LYS A 96 -9.59 -12.66 -7.77
C LYS A 96 -8.84 -13.98 -7.79
N ILE A 97 -7.51 -13.94 -7.57
CA ILE A 97 -6.65 -15.13 -7.59
C ILE A 97 -6.61 -15.80 -6.21
N THR A 98 -6.52 -15.00 -5.14
CA THR A 98 -6.27 -15.52 -3.79
C THR A 98 -7.52 -15.92 -3.04
N ASP A 99 -8.68 -15.35 -3.39
CA ASP A 99 -10.00 -15.62 -2.82
C ASP A 99 -10.05 -15.71 -1.29
N ARG A 100 -9.20 -14.93 -0.62
CA ARG A 100 -9.07 -15.01 0.83
C ARG A 100 -10.30 -14.37 1.49
N PRO A 101 -11.02 -15.07 2.39
CA PRO A 101 -12.14 -14.49 3.13
C PRO A 101 -11.65 -13.44 4.11
N ARG A 102 -12.55 -12.53 4.53
CA ARG A 102 -12.25 -11.53 5.55
C ARG A 102 -12.27 -12.15 6.96
N PRO A 103 -11.49 -11.62 7.92
CA PRO A 103 -11.42 -12.17 9.27
C PRO A 103 -12.79 -12.40 9.90
N TYR A 104 -13.65 -11.39 9.88
CA TYR A 104 -14.96 -11.43 10.51
C TYR A 104 -15.97 -12.40 9.86
N LEU A 105 -15.70 -12.87 8.64
CA LEU A 105 -16.53 -13.90 7.98
C LEU A 105 -16.12 -15.32 8.40
N GLN A 106 -14.90 -15.47 8.91
CA GLN A 106 -14.32 -16.76 9.25
C GLN A 106 -14.34 -17.02 10.77
N TYR A 107 -14.28 -15.98 11.58
CA TYR A 107 -14.17 -16.07 13.03
C TYR A 107 -15.24 -15.22 13.73
N ASN A 108 -16.06 -15.86 14.56
CA ASN A 108 -17.21 -15.25 15.24
C ASN A 108 -16.84 -14.47 16.52
N ASP A 109 -15.60 -14.58 16.97
CA ASP A 109 -15.08 -13.95 18.18
C ASP A 109 -14.30 -12.65 17.89
N LEU A 110 -14.44 -12.11 16.68
CA LEU A 110 -13.95 -10.80 16.28
C LEU A 110 -15.06 -9.74 16.43
N ASP A 111 -14.66 -8.47 16.55
CA ASP A 111 -15.54 -7.32 16.75
C ASP A 111 -15.35 -6.31 15.60
N PRO A 112 -15.92 -6.58 14.40
CA PRO A 112 -15.78 -5.70 13.25
C PRO A 112 -16.54 -4.38 13.42
N VAL A 113 -15.87 -3.27 13.16
CA VAL A 113 -16.45 -1.92 13.25
C VAL A 113 -17.16 -1.53 11.94
N LEU A 114 -16.76 -2.16 10.83
CA LEU A 114 -17.38 -1.96 9.53
C LEU A 114 -17.33 -3.24 8.71
N GLU A 115 -18.21 -3.35 7.72
CA GLU A 115 -18.15 -4.39 6.72
C GLU A 115 -17.51 -3.88 5.42
N ALA A 116 -16.81 -4.77 4.73
CA ALA A 116 -16.18 -4.46 3.46
C ALA A 116 -16.47 -5.55 2.44
N SER A 117 -16.78 -5.17 1.21
CA SER A 117 -17.09 -6.12 0.15
C SER A 117 -15.84 -6.81 -0.40
N GLY A 118 -16.04 -8.00 -0.97
CA GLY A 118 -15.02 -8.80 -1.64
C GLY A 118 -13.88 -9.32 -0.75
N ASN A 119 -12.85 -9.85 -1.39
CA ASN A 119 -11.79 -10.63 -0.75
C ASN A 119 -10.83 -9.76 0.08
N SER A 120 -10.17 -10.37 1.06
CA SER A 120 -9.32 -9.68 2.03
C SER A 120 -7.91 -9.39 1.50
N PHE A 121 -7.29 -10.32 0.76
CA PHE A 121 -5.90 -10.20 0.36
C PHE A 121 -5.68 -9.69 -1.08
N PRO A 122 -4.76 -8.74 -1.32
CA PRO A 122 -4.13 -7.84 -0.34
C PRO A 122 -5.06 -6.65 0.00
N SER A 123 -4.69 -5.87 1.02
CA SER A 123 -5.44 -4.66 1.39
C SER A 123 -5.25 -3.53 0.38
N GLY A 124 -6.33 -3.16 -0.32
CA GLY A 124 -6.31 -2.06 -1.30
C GLY A 124 -6.13 -0.68 -0.68
N HIS A 125 -6.62 -0.45 0.55
CA HIS A 125 -6.40 0.81 1.26
C HIS A 125 -4.93 0.98 1.62
N ALA A 126 -4.28 -0.09 2.10
CA ALA A 126 -2.85 -0.07 2.39
C ALA A 126 -2.04 0.11 1.09
N ALA A 127 -2.39 -0.59 0.01
CA ALA A 127 -1.73 -0.46 -1.28
C ALA A 127 -1.79 0.98 -1.83
N LEU A 128 -2.97 1.61 -1.81
CA LEU A 128 -3.11 3.01 -2.22
C LEU A 128 -2.29 3.96 -1.36
N ALA A 129 -2.43 3.86 -0.03
CA ALA A 129 -1.79 4.79 0.88
C ALA A 129 -0.26 4.72 0.78
N PHE A 130 0.30 3.50 0.70
CA PHE A 130 1.74 3.31 0.53
C PHE A 130 2.24 3.66 -0.88
N ALA A 131 1.43 3.47 -1.93
CA ALA A 131 1.78 3.95 -3.27
C ALA A 131 1.90 5.48 -3.29
N THR A 132 0.90 6.19 -2.77
CA THR A 132 0.92 7.66 -2.65
C THR A 132 2.06 8.15 -1.77
N ALA A 133 2.26 7.56 -0.58
CA ALA A 133 3.34 7.94 0.32
C ALA A 133 4.72 7.74 -0.31
N THR A 134 4.92 6.64 -1.02
CA THR A 134 6.19 6.32 -1.69
C THR A 134 6.46 7.24 -2.86
N SER A 135 5.48 7.48 -3.74
CA SER A 135 5.63 8.43 -4.86
C SER A 135 5.97 9.83 -4.35
N LEU A 136 5.24 10.32 -3.35
CA LEU A 136 5.51 11.64 -2.78
C LEU A 136 6.91 11.72 -2.15
N SER A 137 7.33 10.69 -1.41
CA SER A 137 8.61 10.65 -0.72
C SER A 137 9.82 10.51 -1.65
N LEU A 138 9.67 9.77 -2.75
CA LEU A 138 10.73 9.64 -3.76
C LEU A 138 10.98 10.95 -4.51
N ASN A 139 9.92 11.74 -4.72
CA ASN A 139 9.96 13.06 -5.36
C ASN A 139 10.35 14.18 -4.38
N HIS A 140 9.96 14.07 -3.11
CA HIS A 140 10.21 15.08 -2.08
C HIS A 140 10.78 14.45 -0.80
N ARG A 141 12.09 14.25 -0.76
CA ARG A 141 12.82 13.57 0.34
C ARG A 141 12.99 14.39 1.62
N LYS A 142 12.13 15.40 1.83
CA LYS A 142 12.21 16.29 2.99
C LYS A 142 11.48 15.62 4.16
N TRP A 143 12.08 15.61 5.35
CA TRP A 143 11.54 14.91 6.51
C TRP A 143 10.10 15.36 6.85
N TYR A 144 9.80 16.64 6.68
CA TYR A 144 8.48 17.22 6.92
C TYR A 144 7.42 16.83 5.88
N VAL A 145 7.81 16.16 4.78
CA VAL A 145 6.90 15.52 3.81
C VAL A 145 6.80 14.02 4.08
N VAL A 146 7.96 13.38 4.22
CA VAL A 146 8.08 11.92 4.39
C VAL A 146 7.42 11.45 5.69
N VAL A 147 7.70 12.12 6.82
CA VAL A 147 7.18 11.68 8.13
C VAL A 147 5.65 11.76 8.17
N PRO A 148 4.99 12.88 7.81
CA PRO A 148 3.53 12.94 7.85
C PRO A 148 2.86 11.95 6.89
N VAL A 149 3.36 11.79 5.66
CA VAL A 149 2.69 10.93 4.67
C VAL A 149 2.82 9.44 5.03
N TYR A 150 3.96 9.01 5.57
CA TYR A 150 4.09 7.63 6.07
C TYR A 150 3.38 7.40 7.39
N THR A 151 3.26 8.43 8.25
CA THR A 151 2.42 8.36 9.46
C THR A 151 0.97 8.12 9.06
N TRP A 152 0.47 8.87 8.08
CA TRP A 152 -0.86 8.66 7.52
C TRP A 152 -1.00 7.27 6.87
N ALA A 153 -0.06 6.84 6.03
CA ALA A 153 -0.14 5.53 5.38
C ALA A 153 -0.12 4.36 6.37
N THR A 154 0.72 4.46 7.41
CA THR A 154 0.77 3.47 8.50
C THR A 154 -0.52 3.51 9.32
N GLY A 155 -1.06 4.69 9.62
CA GLY A 155 -2.35 4.86 10.28
C GLY A 155 -3.49 4.23 9.47
N VAL A 156 -3.48 4.38 8.15
CA VAL A 156 -4.43 3.69 7.24
C VAL A 156 -4.25 2.18 7.35
N ALA A 157 -3.04 1.65 7.23
CA ALA A 157 -2.81 0.20 7.34
C ALA A 157 -3.29 -0.35 8.69
N TYR A 158 -2.92 0.29 9.79
CA TYR A 158 -3.38 -0.08 11.12
C TYR A 158 -4.91 -0.02 11.26
N SER A 159 -5.55 1.04 10.74
CA SER A 159 -7.01 1.18 10.80
C SER A 159 -7.74 -0.02 10.19
N ARG A 160 -7.19 -0.68 9.16
CA ARG A 160 -7.83 -1.84 8.53
C ARG A 160 -7.84 -3.08 9.44
N VAL A 161 -6.82 -3.23 10.28
CA VAL A 161 -6.73 -4.29 11.28
C VAL A 161 -7.60 -3.93 12.48
N HIS A 162 -7.46 -2.69 12.99
CA HIS A 162 -8.26 -2.13 14.09
C HIS A 162 -9.77 -2.31 13.83
N LEU A 163 -10.24 -1.96 12.63
CA LEU A 163 -11.65 -1.99 12.26
C LEU A 163 -12.19 -3.39 11.91
N GLY A 164 -11.38 -4.45 12.02
CA GLY A 164 -11.89 -5.82 11.90
C GLY A 164 -11.85 -6.44 10.49
N VAL A 165 -11.38 -5.70 9.47
CA VAL A 165 -11.68 -6.02 8.06
C VAL A 165 -10.55 -6.64 7.26
N HIS A 166 -9.33 -6.62 7.78
CA HIS A 166 -8.14 -7.20 7.15
C HIS A 166 -7.21 -7.81 8.20
N TYR A 167 -6.54 -8.89 7.82
CA TYR A 167 -5.46 -9.45 8.60
C TYR A 167 -4.19 -8.57 8.52
N VAL A 168 -3.23 -8.80 9.43
CA VAL A 168 -1.94 -8.09 9.41
C VAL A 168 -1.17 -8.38 8.13
N SER A 169 -1.18 -9.62 7.66
CA SER A 169 -0.51 -9.97 6.40
C SER A 169 -1.14 -9.29 5.17
N ASP A 170 -2.47 -9.05 5.16
CA ASP A 170 -3.13 -8.35 4.06
C ASP A 170 -2.62 -6.91 3.93
N VAL A 171 -2.43 -6.23 5.07
CA VAL A 171 -1.97 -4.83 5.08
C VAL A 171 -0.48 -4.70 4.80
N VAL A 172 0.34 -5.65 5.27
CA VAL A 172 1.77 -5.72 4.94
C VAL A 172 1.97 -6.00 3.45
N ALA A 173 1.24 -6.96 2.88
CA ALA A 173 1.30 -7.25 1.45
C ALA A 173 0.80 -6.08 0.60
N GLY A 174 -0.29 -5.42 1.03
CA GLY A 174 -0.77 -4.19 0.39
C GLY A 174 0.29 -3.09 0.41
N ALA A 175 0.90 -2.83 1.57
CA ALA A 175 1.96 -1.84 1.71
C ALA A 175 3.18 -2.12 0.82
N ALA A 176 3.62 -3.38 0.78
CA ALA A 176 4.73 -3.81 -0.08
C ALA A 176 4.41 -3.63 -1.57
N LEU A 177 3.20 -4.04 -1.99
CA LEU A 177 2.72 -3.89 -3.36
C LEU A 177 2.66 -2.41 -3.78
N GLY A 178 2.03 -1.57 -2.96
CA GLY A 178 1.92 -0.14 -3.23
C GLY A 178 3.28 0.54 -3.35
N THR A 179 4.18 0.25 -2.42
CA THR A 179 5.57 0.75 -2.42
C THR A 179 6.33 0.32 -3.68
N GLY A 180 6.24 -0.97 -4.04
CA GLY A 180 6.91 -1.52 -5.21
C GLY A 180 6.41 -0.91 -6.53
N VAL A 181 5.09 -0.77 -6.68
CA VAL A 181 4.46 -0.14 -7.85
C VAL A 181 4.88 1.32 -7.98
N ALA A 182 4.83 2.09 -6.89
CA ALA A 182 5.25 3.49 -6.88
C ALA A 182 6.74 3.66 -7.20
N TRP A 183 7.60 2.80 -6.63
CA TRP A 183 9.02 2.80 -6.96
C TRP A 183 9.28 2.52 -8.44
N LEU A 184 8.57 1.55 -9.03
CA LEU A 184 8.68 1.25 -10.45
C LEU A 184 8.18 2.42 -11.31
N ALA A 185 7.04 3.01 -10.97
CA ALA A 185 6.50 4.19 -11.65
C ALA A 185 7.49 5.37 -11.63
N TYR A 186 8.11 5.63 -10.47
CA TYR A 186 9.18 6.63 -10.32
C TYR A 186 10.38 6.35 -11.24
N LYS A 187 10.85 5.10 -11.28
CA LYS A 187 11.95 4.70 -12.16
C LYS A 187 11.58 4.84 -13.64
N LEU A 188 10.34 4.50 -14.02
CA LEU A 188 9.84 4.62 -15.38
C LEU A 188 9.74 6.10 -15.80
N ARG A 189 9.12 6.97 -14.98
CA ARG A 189 9.06 8.42 -15.27
C ARG A 189 10.46 8.97 -15.49
N ARG A 190 11.42 8.67 -14.61
CA ARG A 190 12.79 9.14 -14.74
C ARG A 190 13.54 8.62 -15.96
N LYS A 191 13.12 7.49 -16.55
CA LYS A 191 13.68 6.97 -17.80
C LYS A 191 13.02 7.62 -19.02
N VAL A 192 11.70 7.77 -18.99
CA VAL A 192 10.91 8.30 -20.11
C VAL A 192 11.09 9.81 -20.26
N PHE A 193 11.18 10.54 -19.14
CA PHE A 193 11.29 11.99 -19.09
C PHE A 193 12.66 12.46 -18.61
N ALA A 194 13.71 11.63 -18.75
CA ALA A 194 15.08 12.07 -18.47
C ALA A 194 15.39 13.33 -19.31
N PRO A 195 15.92 14.41 -18.71
CA PRO A 195 16.50 15.50 -19.49
C PRO A 195 17.57 14.92 -20.42
N ASP A 196 17.63 15.39 -21.66
CA ASP A 196 18.68 15.04 -22.63
C ASP A 196 20.03 15.45 -22.04
N ARG A 197 20.71 14.54 -21.34
CA ARG A 197 21.99 14.77 -20.62
C ARG A 197 23.18 14.92 -21.59
N GLY A 198 22.94 15.44 -22.79
CA GLY A 198 23.90 15.47 -23.90
C GLY A 198 24.14 16.84 -24.54
N LYS A 199 23.56 17.95 -24.04
CA LYS A 199 23.71 19.27 -24.71
C LYS A 199 24.20 20.44 -23.85
N ASP A 200 24.22 20.33 -22.51
CA ASP A 200 24.44 21.50 -21.64
C ASP A 200 25.60 21.38 -20.63
N LEU A 201 26.55 20.45 -20.82
CA LEU A 201 27.77 20.43 -19.98
C LEU A 201 28.97 20.94 -20.78
N PRO A 202 29.53 22.14 -20.46
CA PRO A 202 30.80 22.53 -21.03
C PRO A 202 31.90 21.54 -20.62
N PRO A 203 32.94 21.34 -21.45
CA PRO A 203 34.04 20.45 -21.13
C PRO A 203 34.70 20.87 -19.82
N VAL A 204 34.78 19.92 -18.89
CA VAL A 204 35.51 20.09 -17.63
C VAL A 204 37.00 20.03 -18.00
N HIS A 205 37.63 21.19 -18.13
CA HIS A 205 39.08 21.27 -18.17
C HIS A 205 39.62 21.07 -16.75
N PHE A 206 40.40 20.01 -16.57
CA PHE A 206 41.28 19.84 -15.40
C PHE A 206 42.61 20.55 -15.65
#